data_AF-A0A9P4ME05-F1
#
_entry.id   AF-A0A9P4ME05-F1
#
_cell.length_a   1.000
_cell.length_b   1.000
_cell.length_c   1.000
_cell.angle_alpha   90.00
_cell.angle_beta   90.00
_cell.angle_gamma   90.00
#
_symmetry.space_group_name_H-M   'P 1'
#
loop_
_entity.id
_entity.type
_entity.pdbx_description
1 polymer ?
#
loop_
_entity_poly.entity_id
_entity_poly.type
_entity_poly.pdbx_seq_one_letter_code
_entity_poly.pdbx_strand_id
1 'polypeptide(L)'
;MALCVNAHSAPSRLQSMLLSSMNAYVSPRKPTSFLRPTYARPAPAHSQPRIHSNTARRISQIFDPLETPLKIHMVALPSQTLQVDLPRLGLSFLLNEASTKIHCHQFRGMFIDACQRVGTLTGLDSKLVLRDSPGSNRTVLIPSGPPIWKRIAEHIRITIAYRSERIHPFQIDRQLRRLADDGTLQSKLALCCLHAITSHCLPDNLTDATGTERALDILESAAVRSFQSPSELNIDTLTNIAKLASIWNFCPQHERLM
;
A
#
# COMPACT_ATOMS: atom_id res chain seq x y z
N MET A 1 21.46 -40.98 -36.78
CA MET A 1 20.02 -40.70 -36.65
C MET A 1 19.91 -39.54 -35.64
N ALA A 2 20.17 -38.30 -36.04
CA ALA A 2 19.20 -37.36 -36.64
C ALA A 2 18.02 -37.14 -35.65
N LEU A 3 17.75 -35.97 -35.06
CA LEU A 3 17.75 -34.59 -35.58
C LEU A 3 17.91 -33.55 -34.45
N CYS A 4 18.59 -32.44 -34.78
CA CYS A 4 18.49 -31.15 -34.12
C CYS A 4 17.06 -30.58 -34.21
N VAL A 5 16.60 -29.89 -33.16
CA VAL A 5 15.62 -28.79 -33.30
C VAL A 5 16.04 -27.63 -32.39
N ASN A 6 16.58 -26.59 -33.03
CA ASN A 6 16.71 -25.25 -32.48
C ASN A 6 15.31 -24.68 -32.20
N ALA A 7 15.04 -24.28 -30.96
CA ALA A 7 13.93 -23.39 -30.63
C ALA A 7 14.48 -21.99 -30.35
N HIS A 8 14.54 -21.16 -31.40
CA HIS A 8 14.63 -19.71 -31.24
C HIS A 8 13.35 -19.22 -30.55
N SER A 9 13.43 -18.81 -29.29
CA SER A 9 12.35 -18.10 -28.62
C SER A 9 12.31 -16.67 -29.15
N ALA A 10 11.33 -16.38 -29.99
CA ALA A 10 11.03 -15.04 -30.48
C ALA A 10 10.81 -14.06 -29.31
N PRO A 11 11.27 -12.80 -29.42
CA PRO A 11 11.02 -11.79 -28.41
C PRO A 11 9.53 -11.47 -28.32
N SER A 12 9.02 -11.40 -27.09
CA SER A 12 7.64 -11.06 -26.79
C SER A 12 7.31 -9.63 -27.26
N ARG A 13 6.07 -9.40 -27.70
CA ARG A 13 5.49 -8.11 -28.16
C ARG A 13 5.72 -6.91 -27.22
N LEU A 14 6.24 -7.12 -26.02
CA LEU A 14 6.65 -6.07 -25.07
C LEU A 14 8.01 -5.44 -25.42
N GLN A 15 8.91 -6.16 -26.08
CA GLN A 15 10.22 -5.62 -26.52
C GLN A 15 10.09 -4.73 -27.76
N SER A 16 9.13 -5.00 -28.67
CA SER A 16 8.97 -4.19 -29.89
C SER A 16 8.29 -2.83 -29.66
N MET A 17 7.55 -2.65 -28.57
CA MET A 17 6.91 -1.36 -28.24
C MET A 17 7.87 -0.36 -27.57
N LEU A 18 8.95 -0.83 -26.93
CA LEU A 18 9.92 0.04 -26.25
C LEU A 18 10.98 0.62 -27.20
N LEU A 19 11.19 0.02 -28.38
CA LEU A 19 12.20 0.46 -29.35
C LEU A 19 11.69 1.47 -30.41
N SER A 20 10.38 1.76 -30.44
CA SER A 20 9.78 2.65 -31.45
C SER A 20 9.58 4.10 -30.99
N SER A 21 9.71 4.42 -29.70
CA SER A 21 9.40 5.76 -29.16
C SER A 21 10.62 6.62 -28.84
N MET A 22 11.85 6.15 -29.12
CA MET A 22 13.08 6.90 -28.85
C MET A 22 13.75 7.55 -30.07
N ASN A 23 13.22 7.37 -31.29
CA ASN A 23 13.77 8.00 -32.50
C ASN A 23 12.82 9.07 -33.06
N ALA A 24 12.84 10.26 -32.46
CA ALA A 24 12.38 11.47 -33.12
C ALA A 24 12.97 12.71 -32.41
N TYR A 25 14.16 13.12 -32.85
CA TYR A 25 14.54 14.48 -33.27
C TYR A 25 16.03 14.76 -32.95
N VAL A 26 16.88 14.45 -33.93
CA VAL A 26 18.18 15.11 -34.11
C VAL A 26 17.92 16.30 -35.04
N SER A 27 18.05 17.52 -34.53
CA SER A 27 17.92 18.74 -35.36
C SER A 27 19.30 19.13 -35.92
N PRO A 28 19.42 19.48 -37.21
CA PRO A 28 20.70 19.82 -37.82
C PRO A 28 21.12 21.26 -37.46
N ARG A 29 22.39 21.44 -37.09
CA ARG A 29 23.05 22.76 -37.00
C ARG A 29 23.40 23.29 -38.39
N LYS A 30 23.13 24.57 -38.64
CA LYS A 30 23.94 25.44 -39.51
C LYS A 30 23.97 26.89 -38.97
N PRO A 31 24.97 27.70 -39.35
CA PRO A 31 25.59 28.69 -38.47
C PRO A 31 25.29 30.16 -38.83
N THR A 32 25.81 31.07 -38.00
CA THR A 32 25.96 32.55 -38.16
C THR A 32 24.64 33.35 -38.10
N SER A 33 24.50 34.52 -37.46
CA SER A 33 25.39 35.46 -36.75
C SER A 33 24.51 36.56 -36.13
N PHE A 34 25.11 37.36 -35.24
CA PHE A 34 24.66 38.68 -34.72
C PHE A 34 23.89 38.73 -33.38
N LEU A 35 24.70 38.97 -32.36
CA LEU A 35 24.51 39.59 -31.05
C LEU A 35 23.24 40.45 -30.86
N ARG A 36 22.43 40.08 -29.86
CA ARG A 36 21.75 41.01 -28.93
C ARG A 36 21.66 40.36 -27.53
N PRO A 37 21.88 41.10 -26.43
CA PRO A 37 21.79 40.55 -25.09
C PRO A 37 20.32 40.49 -24.66
N THR A 38 19.76 39.29 -24.59
CA THR A 38 18.44 39.05 -23.98
C THR A 38 18.62 38.42 -22.62
N TYR A 39 18.01 39.07 -21.63
CA TYR A 39 17.91 38.68 -20.23
C TYR A 39 17.64 37.18 -20.08
N ALA A 40 18.38 36.56 -19.15
CA ALA A 40 18.22 35.17 -18.75
C ALA A 40 16.76 34.88 -18.39
N ARG A 41 16.16 33.95 -19.12
CA ARG A 41 14.84 33.38 -18.82
C ARG A 41 14.94 32.60 -17.51
N PRO A 42 14.13 32.88 -16.48
CA PRO A 42 14.09 32.03 -15.30
C PRO A 42 13.50 30.67 -15.69
N ALA A 43 14.09 29.61 -15.13
CA ALA A 43 13.63 28.22 -15.29
C ALA A 43 12.14 28.11 -14.94
N PRO A 44 11.33 27.34 -15.70
CA PRO A 44 9.94 27.14 -15.32
C PRO A 44 9.88 26.27 -14.07
N ALA A 45 9.58 26.91 -12.94
CA ALA A 45 9.02 26.30 -11.76
C ALA A 45 7.64 25.71 -12.10
N HIS A 46 7.29 24.60 -11.45
CA HIS A 46 6.01 23.90 -11.52
C HIS A 46 5.80 22.98 -12.74
N SER A 47 6.57 21.89 -12.82
CA SER A 47 6.15 20.71 -13.56
C SER A 47 4.96 20.07 -12.85
N GLN A 48 3.74 20.37 -13.29
CA GLN A 48 2.55 19.59 -12.90
C GLN A 48 2.79 18.11 -13.25
N PRO A 49 2.42 17.15 -12.38
CA PRO A 49 2.56 15.73 -12.69
C PRO A 49 1.63 15.36 -13.85
N ARG A 50 2.21 15.16 -15.04
CA ARG A 50 1.47 14.78 -16.26
C ARG A 50 1.14 13.28 -16.21
N ILE A 51 -0.03 12.91 -15.70
CA ILE A 51 -0.52 11.52 -15.61
C ILE A 51 -0.95 10.94 -17.00
N HIS A 52 -0.58 11.60 -18.10
CA HIS A 52 -1.09 11.23 -19.44
C HIS A 52 -0.40 10.02 -20.08
N SER A 53 0.74 9.56 -19.55
CA SER A 53 1.41 8.35 -20.06
C SER A 53 0.69 7.08 -19.61
N ASN A 54 0.60 6.07 -20.48
CA ASN A 54 0.07 4.75 -20.15
C ASN A 54 0.85 4.10 -18.98
N THR A 55 2.16 4.36 -18.90
CA THR A 55 2.99 3.89 -17.78
C THR A 55 2.59 4.56 -16.48
N ALA A 56 2.43 5.89 -16.48
CA ALA A 56 2.01 6.65 -15.31
C ALA A 56 0.64 6.16 -14.79
N ARG A 57 -0.32 5.96 -15.69
CA ARG A 57 -1.65 5.44 -15.33
C ARG A 57 -1.58 4.07 -14.68
N ARG A 58 -0.80 3.14 -15.24
CA ARG A 58 -0.63 1.78 -14.68
C ARG A 58 0.03 1.81 -13.31
N ILE A 59 1.01 2.69 -13.11
CA ILE A 59 1.68 2.83 -11.84
C ILE A 59 0.75 3.45 -10.80
N SER A 60 -0.02 4.49 -11.17
CA SER A 60 -1.04 5.06 -10.28
C SER A 60 -2.01 3.98 -9.80
N GLN A 61 -2.49 3.11 -10.68
CA GLN A 61 -3.39 2.00 -10.34
C GLN A 61 -2.83 1.03 -9.29
N ILE A 62 -1.51 0.82 -9.26
CA ILE A 62 -0.85 -0.02 -8.24
C ILE A 62 -0.92 0.64 -6.86
N PHE A 63 -0.83 1.97 -6.81
CA PHE A 63 -0.78 2.77 -5.58
C PHE A 63 -2.13 3.38 -5.19
N ASP A 64 -3.16 3.25 -6.02
CA ASP A 64 -4.55 3.65 -5.73
C ASP A 64 -5.02 3.19 -4.33
N PRO A 65 -4.67 1.98 -3.81
CA PRO A 65 -5.03 1.60 -2.44
C PRO A 65 -4.52 2.54 -1.35
N LEU A 66 -3.40 3.24 -1.58
CA LEU A 66 -2.70 4.04 -0.58
C LEU A 66 -2.82 5.55 -0.82
N GLU A 67 -2.88 6.00 -2.07
CA GLU A 67 -2.81 7.41 -2.43
C GLU A 67 -3.59 7.73 -3.70
N THR A 68 -4.08 8.97 -3.82
CA THR A 68 -4.74 9.41 -5.06
C THR A 68 -3.71 9.70 -6.15
N PRO A 69 -4.04 9.47 -7.44
CA PRO A 69 -3.11 9.69 -8.55
C PRO A 69 -2.47 11.09 -8.59
N LEU A 70 -3.20 12.11 -8.13
CA LEU A 70 -2.74 13.51 -8.09
C LEU A 70 -1.64 13.77 -7.05
N LYS A 71 -1.51 12.90 -6.05
CA LYS A 71 -0.53 13.00 -4.96
C LYS A 71 0.64 12.01 -5.12
N ILE A 72 0.68 11.28 -6.23
CA ILE A 72 1.78 10.40 -6.60
C ILE A 72 2.76 11.18 -7.46
N HIS A 73 4.01 11.23 -7.04
CA HIS A 73 5.08 11.89 -7.78
C HIS A 73 5.89 10.83 -8.52
N MET A 74 6.13 11.02 -9.81
CA MET A 74 6.90 10.08 -10.63
C MET A 74 8.05 10.83 -11.29
N VAL A 75 9.28 10.35 -11.08
CA VAL A 75 10.51 10.97 -11.58
C VAL A 75 11.34 9.91 -12.29
N ALA A 76 11.58 10.11 -13.59
CA ALA A 76 12.52 9.27 -14.33
C ALA A 76 13.96 9.73 -14.02
N LEU A 77 14.76 8.81 -13.49
CA LEU A 77 16.16 9.02 -13.18
C LEU A 77 17.06 8.62 -14.36
N PRO A 78 18.29 9.17 -14.47
CA PRO A 78 19.21 8.90 -15.58
C PRO A 78 19.59 7.41 -15.77
N SER A 79 19.44 6.59 -14.74
CA SER A 79 19.80 5.17 -14.71
C SER A 79 18.74 4.22 -15.25
N GLN A 80 17.81 4.70 -16.11
CA GLN A 80 16.64 3.91 -16.52
C GLN A 80 15.83 3.42 -15.30
N THR A 81 15.79 4.24 -14.25
CA THR A 81 15.06 3.96 -13.02
C THR A 81 13.94 4.96 -12.91
N LEU A 82 12.72 4.48 -12.73
CA LEU A 82 11.59 5.30 -12.36
C LEU A 82 11.44 5.31 -10.84
N GLN A 83 11.55 6.49 -10.25
CA GLN A 83 11.22 6.73 -8.86
C GLN A 83 9.76 7.14 -8.74
N VAL A 84 9.05 6.54 -7.79
CA VAL A 84 7.65 6.84 -7.49
C VAL A 84 7.54 7.18 -6.01
N ASP A 85 7.24 8.43 -5.71
CA ASP A 85 7.13 8.91 -4.34
C ASP A 85 5.65 9.13 -3.98
N LEU A 86 5.30 8.74 -2.76
CA LEU A 86 4.02 9.04 -2.11
C LEU A 86 4.37 9.93 -0.90
N PRO A 87 4.58 11.25 -1.12
CA PRO A 87 5.20 12.12 -0.11
C PRO A 87 4.41 12.17 1.20
N ARG A 88 3.07 12.17 1.10
CA ARG A 88 2.18 12.20 2.27
C ARG A 88 2.40 11.01 3.20
N LEU A 89 2.73 9.84 2.66
CA LEU A 89 2.96 8.62 3.43
C LEU A 89 4.44 8.38 3.74
N GLY A 90 5.33 9.28 3.30
CA GLY A 90 6.78 9.12 3.44
C GLY A 90 7.32 7.86 2.73
N LEU A 91 6.65 7.39 1.67
CA LEU A 91 7.06 6.21 0.91
C LEU A 91 7.70 6.60 -0.42
N SER A 92 8.72 5.85 -0.80
CA SER A 92 9.38 5.97 -2.09
C SER A 92 9.61 4.58 -2.67
N PHE A 93 9.40 4.46 -3.98
CA PHE A 93 9.52 3.22 -4.71
C PHE A 93 10.42 3.38 -5.93
N LEU A 94 11.17 2.33 -6.25
CA LEU A 94 12.11 2.30 -7.37
C LEU A 94 11.75 1.15 -8.31
N LEU A 95 11.56 1.49 -9.57
CA LEU A 95 11.36 0.55 -10.66
C LEU A 95 12.49 0.70 -11.68
N ASN A 96 13.31 -0.33 -11.84
CA ASN A 96 14.36 -0.35 -12.86
C ASN A 96 13.80 -0.92 -14.16
N GLU A 97 14.12 -0.35 -15.33
CA GLU A 97 13.63 -0.85 -16.63
C GLU A 97 13.96 -2.33 -16.89
N ALA A 98 15.08 -2.82 -16.36
CA ALA A 98 15.50 -4.22 -16.48
C ALA A 98 14.71 -5.19 -15.56
N SER A 99 13.84 -4.69 -14.68
CA SER A 99 13.14 -5.47 -13.66
C SER A 99 11.63 -5.24 -13.69
N THR A 100 10.86 -6.29 -13.42
CA THR A 100 9.41 -6.16 -13.21
C THR A 100 9.05 -5.84 -11.75
N LYS A 101 10.05 -5.73 -10.87
CA LYS A 101 9.85 -5.51 -9.44
C LYS A 101 9.91 -4.02 -9.09
N ILE A 102 8.93 -3.58 -8.33
CA ILE A 102 8.86 -2.23 -7.76
C ILE A 102 9.34 -2.33 -6.30
N HIS A 103 10.55 -1.87 -6.03
CA HIS A 103 11.18 -1.95 -4.71
C HIS A 103 10.74 -0.79 -3.82
N CYS A 104 10.51 -1.05 -2.54
CA CYS A 104 10.21 0.00 -1.57
C CYS A 104 11.50 0.47 -0.88
N HIS A 105 11.76 1.77 -0.87
CA HIS A 105 12.97 2.34 -0.31
C HIS A 105 13.04 2.19 1.22
N GLN A 106 11.91 2.41 1.91
CA GLN A 106 11.79 2.34 3.36
C GLN A 106 11.89 0.89 3.89
N PHE A 107 11.51 -0.09 3.07
CA PHE A 107 11.55 -1.52 3.41
C PHE A 107 12.63 -2.22 2.56
N ARG A 108 13.89 -2.09 2.99
CA ARG A 108 15.05 -2.57 2.24
C ARG A 108 14.90 -4.05 1.84
N GLY A 109 15.21 -4.34 0.58
CA GLY A 109 15.10 -5.69 0.01
C GLY A 109 13.66 -6.10 -0.35
N MET A 110 12.63 -5.35 0.10
CA MET A 110 11.25 -5.66 -0.21
C MET A 110 10.77 -4.97 -1.49
N PHE A 111 9.87 -5.64 -2.20
CA PHE A 111 9.19 -5.17 -3.39
C PHE A 111 7.71 -5.51 -3.33
N ILE A 112 6.90 -4.84 -4.16
CA ILE A 112 5.45 -5.06 -4.21
C ILE A 112 5.16 -6.51 -4.60
N ASP A 113 4.39 -7.21 -3.78
CA ASP A 113 4.00 -8.60 -4.03
C ASP A 113 2.96 -8.66 -5.15
N ALA A 114 3.12 -9.58 -6.10
CA ALA A 114 2.08 -9.84 -7.09
C ALA A 114 0.78 -10.37 -6.42
N CYS A 115 0.93 -11.09 -5.30
CA CYS A 115 -0.19 -11.53 -4.49
C CYS A 115 -0.50 -10.48 -3.42
N GLN A 116 -1.56 -9.70 -3.61
CA GLN A 116 -2.04 -8.71 -2.63
C GLN A 116 -2.98 -9.30 -1.56
N ARG A 117 -3.11 -10.64 -1.50
CA ARG A 117 -3.91 -11.33 -0.47
C ARG A 117 -3.12 -11.46 0.82
N VAL A 118 -3.71 -10.99 1.92
CA VAL A 118 -3.11 -11.10 3.26
C VAL A 118 -3.48 -12.43 3.91
N GLY A 119 -4.74 -12.87 3.76
CA GLY A 119 -5.29 -14.07 4.38
C GLY A 119 -6.24 -13.74 5.54
N THR A 120 -6.19 -12.51 6.04
CA THR A 120 -7.12 -11.88 7.00
C THR A 120 -7.55 -10.51 6.48
N LEU A 121 -8.31 -9.75 7.28
CA LEU A 121 -8.83 -8.41 6.98
C LEU A 121 -9.63 -8.41 5.67
N THR A 122 -10.51 -9.39 5.52
CA THR A 122 -11.33 -9.57 4.32
C THR A 122 -12.17 -8.32 4.06
N GLY A 123 -12.16 -7.86 2.81
CA GLY A 123 -12.85 -6.63 2.40
C GLY A 123 -12.03 -5.36 2.55
N LEU A 124 -10.87 -5.37 3.22
CA LEU A 124 -9.97 -4.21 3.28
C LEU A 124 -9.28 -3.99 1.93
N ASP A 125 -9.51 -2.85 1.29
CA ASP A 125 -8.90 -2.47 0.03
C ASP A 125 -7.66 -1.60 0.20
N SER A 126 -7.67 -0.69 1.19
CA SER A 126 -6.59 0.27 1.43
C SER A 126 -5.38 -0.39 2.07
N LYS A 127 -4.64 -1.15 1.27
CA LYS A 127 -3.44 -1.86 1.69
C LYS A 127 -2.51 -2.12 0.51
N LEU A 128 -1.22 -2.28 0.80
CA LEU A 128 -0.22 -2.71 -0.16
C LEU A 128 0.69 -3.76 0.47
N VAL A 129 0.79 -4.95 -0.13
CA VAL A 129 1.62 -6.04 0.35
C VAL A 129 3.00 -6.00 -0.31
N LEU A 130 4.04 -6.07 0.51
CA LEU A 130 5.43 -6.19 0.13
C LEU A 130 5.98 -7.59 0.45
N ARG A 131 7.02 -8.00 -0.26
CA ARG A 131 7.79 -9.25 -0.05
C ARG A 131 9.26 -9.06 -0.41
N ASP A 132 10.15 -9.83 0.19
CA ASP A 132 11.62 -9.78 -0.03
C ASP A 132 12.14 -10.82 -1.06
N SER A 133 11.60 -12.04 -1.08
CA SER A 133 12.02 -13.15 -1.96
C SER A 133 10.85 -14.13 -2.19
N PRO A 134 10.88 -14.99 -3.23
CA PRO A 134 9.94 -16.12 -3.31
C PRO A 134 10.08 -17.08 -2.11
N GLY A 135 9.09 -17.06 -1.21
CA GLY A 135 8.97 -17.97 -0.06
C GLY A 135 9.21 -17.34 1.31
N SER A 136 9.43 -16.02 1.37
CA SER A 136 9.95 -15.31 2.54
C SER A 136 9.02 -14.18 3.02
N ASN A 137 9.51 -13.39 3.99
CA ASN A 137 8.77 -12.42 4.79
C ASN A 137 7.86 -11.51 3.96
N ARG A 138 6.59 -11.44 4.35
CA ARG A 138 5.60 -10.54 3.74
C ARG A 138 5.18 -9.50 4.76
N THR A 139 5.01 -8.27 4.30
CA THR A 139 4.57 -7.15 5.13
C THR A 139 3.43 -6.44 4.42
N VAL A 140 2.30 -6.26 5.10
CA VAL A 140 1.20 -5.44 4.59
C VAL A 140 1.34 -4.03 5.15
N LEU A 141 1.28 -3.06 4.25
CA LEU A 141 1.27 -1.65 4.57
C LEU A 141 -0.17 -1.15 4.53
N ILE A 142 -0.65 -0.58 5.63
CA ILE A 142 -2.03 -0.09 5.75
C ILE A 142 -1.99 1.39 6.18
N PRO A 143 -2.57 2.32 5.41
CA PRO A 143 -2.67 3.72 5.82
C PRO A 143 -3.39 3.84 7.16
N SER A 144 -2.95 4.77 8.00
CA SER A 144 -3.72 5.13 9.18
C SER A 144 -4.95 5.97 8.79
N GLY A 145 -5.96 6.01 9.64
CA GLY A 145 -7.13 6.85 9.44
C GLY A 145 -8.45 6.12 9.71
N PRO A 146 -9.56 6.87 9.74
CA PRO A 146 -10.86 6.30 9.98
C PRO A 146 -11.26 5.40 8.80
N PRO A 147 -11.69 4.16 9.06
CA PRO A 147 -12.20 3.27 8.03
C PRO A 147 -13.57 3.75 7.54
N ILE A 148 -13.77 3.67 6.23
CA ILE A 148 -15.03 3.88 5.54
C ILE A 148 -15.43 2.54 4.96
N TRP A 149 -16.66 2.11 5.23
CA TRP A 149 -17.19 0.86 4.71
C TRP A 149 -18.34 1.13 3.75
N LYS A 150 -18.41 0.32 2.69
CA LYS A 150 -19.47 0.37 1.71
C LYS A 150 -19.86 -1.06 1.35
N ARG A 151 -21.15 -1.38 1.39
CA ARG A 151 -21.67 -2.62 0.84
C ARG A 151 -21.63 -2.54 -0.69
N ILE A 152 -20.95 -3.49 -1.32
CA ILE A 152 -20.94 -3.67 -2.78
C ILE A 152 -21.44 -5.08 -3.06
N ALA A 153 -22.67 -5.19 -3.58
CA ALA A 153 -23.40 -6.45 -3.72
C ALA A 153 -23.44 -7.22 -2.38
N GLU A 154 -22.92 -8.44 -2.35
CA GLU A 154 -22.89 -9.32 -1.16
C GLU A 154 -21.61 -9.21 -0.32
N HIS A 155 -20.74 -8.24 -0.62
CA HIS A 155 -19.49 -8.05 0.11
C HIS A 155 -19.36 -6.64 0.69
N ILE A 156 -18.73 -6.55 1.86
CA ILE A 156 -18.36 -5.27 2.46
C ILE A 156 -16.97 -4.92 1.95
N ARG A 157 -16.81 -3.72 1.40
CA ARG A 157 -15.52 -3.14 1.06
C ARG A 157 -15.19 -2.05 2.05
N ILE A 158 -13.97 -2.09 2.57
CA ILE A 158 -13.45 -1.19 3.58
C ILE A 158 -12.27 -0.45 2.97
N THR A 159 -12.36 0.87 2.94
CA THR A 159 -11.30 1.76 2.51
C THR A 159 -10.92 2.67 3.66
N ILE A 160 -9.68 3.14 3.66
CA ILE A 160 -9.21 4.12 4.63
C ILE A 160 -9.05 5.43 3.87
N ALA A 161 -9.66 6.50 4.39
CA ALA A 161 -9.62 7.79 3.74
C ALA A 161 -8.17 8.29 3.60
N TYR A 162 -7.81 8.88 2.46
CA TYR A 162 -6.49 9.48 2.18
C TYR A 162 -6.22 10.76 2.98
N ARG A 163 -6.32 10.68 4.30
CA ARG A 163 -6.22 11.81 5.24
C ARG A 163 -5.02 11.69 6.18
N SER A 164 -4.55 10.48 6.49
CA SER A 164 -3.44 10.30 7.43
C SER A 164 -2.09 10.19 6.76
N GLU A 165 -1.10 10.87 7.30
CA GLU A 165 0.29 10.82 6.83
C GLU A 165 1.04 9.56 7.31
N ARG A 166 0.42 8.79 8.22
CA ARG A 166 1.04 7.61 8.80
C ARG A 166 0.63 6.35 8.05
N ILE A 167 1.59 5.42 7.92
CA ILE A 167 1.34 4.06 7.48
C ILE A 167 1.73 3.08 8.57
N HIS A 168 0.95 2.01 8.72
CA HIS A 168 1.19 0.93 9.67
C HIS A 168 1.71 -0.29 8.90
N PRO A 169 2.98 -0.67 9.11
CA PRO A 169 3.48 -1.95 8.62
C PRO A 169 3.07 -3.07 9.55
N PHE A 170 2.44 -4.10 9.01
CA PHE A 170 2.17 -5.34 9.71
C PHE A 170 2.86 -6.50 9.03
N GLN A 171 3.74 -7.19 9.75
CA GLN A 171 4.39 -8.39 9.22
C GLN A 171 3.40 -9.56 9.23
N ILE A 172 3.28 -10.26 8.12
CA ILE A 172 2.44 -11.45 7.99
C ILE A 172 3.23 -12.63 8.52
N ASP A 173 2.90 -13.04 9.74
CA ASP A 173 3.50 -14.20 10.39
C ASP A 173 2.57 -15.40 10.24
N ARG A 174 2.93 -16.30 9.32
CA ARG A 174 2.16 -17.53 9.07
C ARG A 174 2.41 -18.62 10.11
N GLN A 175 3.55 -18.57 10.82
CA GLN A 175 3.87 -19.57 11.85
C GLN A 175 3.08 -19.29 13.11
N LEU A 176 3.02 -18.02 13.52
CA LEU A 176 2.22 -17.58 14.67
C LEU A 176 0.80 -17.15 14.29
N ARG A 177 0.40 -17.35 13.02
CA ARG A 177 -0.95 -17.09 12.51
C ARG A 177 -1.47 -15.68 12.86
N ARG A 178 -0.63 -14.67 12.66
CA ARG A 178 -0.95 -13.29 13.07
C ARG A 178 -0.37 -12.24 12.14
N LEU A 179 -0.95 -11.05 12.22
CA LEU A 179 -0.32 -9.81 11.79
C LEU A 179 0.46 -9.24 12.97
N ALA A 180 1.78 -9.14 12.84
CA ALA A 180 2.64 -8.55 13.86
C ALA A 180 2.77 -7.03 13.62
N ASP A 181 2.36 -6.25 14.62
CA ASP A 181 2.41 -4.78 14.65
C ASP A 181 3.81 -4.23 14.99
N ASP A 182 3.94 -2.90 15.00
CA ASP A 182 5.18 -2.18 15.31
C ASP A 182 5.46 -2.05 16.83
N GLY A 183 4.64 -2.69 17.68
CA GLY A 183 4.72 -2.64 19.14
C GLY A 183 4.02 -1.43 19.75
N THR A 184 3.61 -0.44 18.96
CA THR A 184 2.93 0.75 19.47
C THR A 184 1.46 0.47 19.79
N LEU A 185 0.94 1.08 20.86
CA LEU A 185 -0.49 0.99 21.18
C LEU A 185 -1.37 1.41 20.00
N GLN A 186 -0.94 2.44 19.27
CA GLN A 186 -1.65 2.95 18.11
C GLN A 186 -1.79 1.91 16.99
N SER A 187 -0.72 1.21 16.65
CA SER A 187 -0.76 0.17 15.62
C SER A 187 -1.60 -1.03 16.07
N LYS A 188 -1.54 -1.40 17.36
CA LYS A 188 -2.40 -2.45 17.93
C LYS A 188 -3.88 -2.08 17.88
N LEU A 189 -4.25 -0.87 18.30
CA LEU A 189 -5.64 -0.42 18.27
C LEU A 189 -6.16 -0.25 16.83
N ALA A 190 -5.30 0.22 15.91
CA ALA A 190 -5.63 0.26 14.49
C ALA A 190 -5.92 -1.16 13.95
N LEU A 191 -5.05 -2.13 14.24
CA LEU A 191 -5.23 -3.53 13.84
C LEU A 191 -6.49 -4.15 14.47
N CYS A 192 -6.73 -3.88 15.75
CA CYS A 192 -7.95 -4.30 16.45
C CYS A 192 -9.21 -3.75 15.77
N CYS A 193 -9.24 -2.45 15.49
CA CYS A 193 -10.35 -1.80 14.81
C CYS A 193 -10.59 -2.43 13.43
N LEU A 194 -9.52 -2.67 12.67
CA LEU A 194 -9.60 -3.33 11.37
C LEU A 194 -10.17 -4.74 11.47
N HIS A 195 -9.76 -5.55 12.45
CA HIS A 195 -10.34 -6.88 12.67
C HIS A 195 -11.82 -6.80 13.05
N ALA A 196 -12.22 -5.84 13.91
CA ALA A 196 -13.60 -5.66 14.32
C ALA A 196 -14.53 -5.31 13.15
N ILE A 197 -14.09 -4.43 12.23
CA ILE A 197 -14.89 -4.01 11.07
C ILE A 197 -14.82 -4.97 9.88
N THR A 198 -13.76 -5.77 9.75
CA THR A 198 -13.63 -6.79 8.70
C THR A 198 -14.31 -8.10 9.11
N SER A 199 -15.06 -8.09 10.22
CA SER A 199 -15.72 -9.26 10.79
C SER A 199 -16.59 -9.98 9.75
N HIS A 200 -16.13 -11.17 9.41
CA HIS A 200 -16.92 -12.18 8.73
C HIS A 200 -17.27 -13.26 9.77
N CYS A 201 -18.42 -13.92 9.62
CA CYS A 201 -18.84 -14.99 10.51
C CYS A 201 -18.00 -16.28 10.35
N LEU A 202 -17.06 -16.30 9.41
CA LEU A 202 -16.16 -17.43 9.17
C LEU A 202 -14.74 -17.05 9.59
N PRO A 203 -14.01 -17.99 10.22
CA PRO A 203 -12.58 -17.85 10.47
C PRO A 203 -11.80 -17.53 9.20
N ASP A 204 -10.82 -16.65 9.32
CA ASP A 204 -9.96 -16.28 8.20
C ASP A 204 -8.78 -17.25 8.03
N ASN A 205 -8.23 -17.32 6.81
CA ASN A 205 -7.20 -18.30 6.46
C ASN A 205 -5.84 -18.05 7.11
N LEU A 206 -5.58 -16.85 7.64
CA LEU A 206 -4.31 -16.54 8.29
C LEU A 206 -4.36 -16.83 9.79
N THR A 207 -5.40 -16.33 10.46
CA THR A 207 -5.53 -16.34 11.91
C THR A 207 -6.28 -17.56 12.42
N ASP A 208 -7.06 -18.23 11.56
CA ASP A 208 -7.96 -19.33 11.96
C ASP A 208 -8.99 -18.87 13.00
N ALA A 209 -9.28 -17.56 13.03
CA ALA A 209 -10.22 -16.89 13.91
C ALA A 209 -11.07 -15.89 13.12
N THR A 210 -12.23 -15.54 13.66
CA THR A 210 -13.06 -14.46 13.13
C THR A 210 -12.44 -13.10 13.44
N GLY A 211 -12.84 -12.08 12.69
CA GLY A 211 -12.42 -10.69 12.96
C GLY A 211 -12.80 -10.22 14.37
N THR A 212 -13.96 -10.65 14.88
CA THR A 212 -14.41 -10.29 16.23
C THR A 212 -13.56 -10.94 17.32
N GLU A 213 -13.34 -12.26 17.24
CA GLU A 213 -12.46 -12.98 18.17
C GLU A 213 -11.07 -12.35 18.19
N ARG A 214 -10.52 -12.08 17.00
CA ARG A 214 -9.18 -11.48 16.89
C ARG A 214 -9.11 -10.06 17.44
N ALA A 215 -10.16 -9.26 17.29
CA ALA A 215 -10.23 -7.93 17.87
C ALA A 215 -10.28 -8.00 19.41
N LEU A 216 -11.10 -8.90 19.97
CA LEU A 216 -11.18 -9.13 21.42
C LEU A 216 -9.84 -9.60 22.00
N ASP A 217 -9.18 -10.57 21.36
CA ASP A 217 -7.85 -11.03 21.77
C ASP A 217 -6.83 -9.89 21.87
N ILE A 218 -6.87 -8.94 20.91
CA ILE A 218 -5.96 -7.79 20.91
C ILE A 218 -6.32 -6.83 22.05
N LEU A 219 -7.61 -6.52 22.26
CA LEU A 219 -8.06 -5.65 23.36
C LEU A 219 -7.71 -6.20 24.73
N GLU A 220 -7.83 -7.51 24.91
CA GLU A 220 -7.53 -8.18 26.18
C GLU A 220 -6.03 -8.37 26.41
N SER A 221 -5.21 -8.19 25.37
CA SER A 221 -3.77 -8.35 25.48
C SER A 221 -3.16 -7.43 26.53
N ALA A 222 -2.16 -7.93 27.25
CA ALA A 222 -1.40 -7.13 28.22
C ALA A 222 -0.82 -5.85 27.59
N ALA A 223 -0.45 -5.88 26.32
CA ALA A 223 0.09 -4.72 25.62
C ALA A 223 -0.92 -3.58 25.49
N VAL A 224 -2.22 -3.88 25.35
CA VAL A 224 -3.27 -2.84 25.34
C VAL A 224 -3.64 -2.44 26.77
N ARG A 225 -3.77 -3.40 27.68
CA ARG A 225 -4.21 -3.17 29.07
C ARG A 225 -3.19 -2.45 29.97
N SER A 226 -1.90 -2.55 29.66
CA SER A 226 -0.82 -2.01 30.51
C SER A 226 -0.41 -0.59 30.15
N PHE A 227 -1.02 0.02 29.13
CA PHE A 227 -0.63 1.35 28.67
C PHE A 227 -1.18 2.45 29.60
N GLN A 228 -0.27 3.18 30.25
CA GLN A 228 -0.61 4.12 31.33
C GLN A 228 -1.19 5.47 30.86
N SER A 229 -0.84 5.90 29.64
CA SER A 229 -1.24 7.23 29.14
C SER A 229 -1.59 7.18 27.65
N PRO A 230 -2.84 6.82 27.31
CA PRO A 230 -3.28 6.81 25.92
C PRO A 230 -3.37 8.25 25.38
N SER A 231 -2.83 8.50 24.18
CA SER A 231 -3.08 9.76 23.47
C SER A 231 -4.54 9.86 22.98
N GLU A 232 -4.95 11.06 22.61
CA GLU A 232 -6.30 11.35 22.08
C GLU A 232 -6.70 10.41 20.94
N LEU A 233 -5.79 10.15 20.00
CA LEU A 233 -6.02 9.21 18.89
C LEU A 233 -6.31 7.77 19.39
N ASN A 234 -5.66 7.31 20.46
CA ASN A 234 -5.96 6.00 21.04
C ASN A 234 -7.38 5.98 21.60
N ILE A 235 -7.77 7.05 22.31
CA ILE A 235 -9.09 7.20 22.93
C ILE A 235 -10.17 7.22 21.86
N ASP A 236 -9.97 7.97 20.77
CA ASP A 236 -10.88 8.01 19.63
C ASP A 236 -11.04 6.62 18.98
N THR A 237 -9.94 5.90 18.81
CA THR A 237 -9.95 4.55 18.23
C THR A 237 -10.71 3.58 19.13
N LEU A 238 -10.46 3.59 20.44
CA LEU A 238 -11.21 2.78 21.42
C LEU A 238 -12.69 3.14 21.46
N THR A 239 -13.02 4.43 21.38
CA THR A 239 -14.40 4.91 21.33
C THR A 239 -15.11 4.40 20.08
N ASN A 240 -14.43 4.39 18.93
CA ASN A 240 -14.96 3.82 17.70
C ASN A 240 -15.17 2.31 17.81
N ILE A 241 -14.22 1.58 18.41
CA ILE A 241 -14.38 0.14 18.66
C ILE A 241 -15.59 -0.14 19.57
N ALA A 242 -15.76 0.64 20.65
CA ALA A 242 -16.90 0.49 21.55
C ALA A 242 -18.25 0.71 20.84
N LYS A 243 -18.32 1.66 19.90
CA LYS A 243 -19.52 1.89 19.07
C LYS A 243 -19.83 0.73 18.14
N LEU A 244 -18.85 -0.07 17.72
CA LEU A 244 -19.07 -1.28 16.93
C LEU A 244 -19.68 -2.40 17.79
N ALA A 245 -19.30 -2.47 19.06
CA ALA A 245 -19.81 -3.46 20.00
C ALA A 245 -21.24 -3.14 20.49
N SER A 246 -21.67 -1.87 20.42
CA SER A 246 -22.93 -1.40 21.01
C SER A 246 -24.17 -1.72 20.17
N ILE A 247 -24.50 -3.01 20.05
CA ILE A 247 -25.87 -3.54 20.01
C ILE A 247 -25.91 -4.86 20.83
N TRP A 248 -25.40 -4.83 22.06
CA TRP A 248 -25.70 -5.87 23.06
C TRP A 248 -26.43 -5.19 24.23
N ASN A 249 -27.72 -4.91 24.04
CA ASN A 249 -28.65 -4.62 25.14
C ASN A 249 -28.95 -5.88 25.96
N PHE A 250 -27.91 -6.64 26.31
CA PHE A 250 -28.03 -7.85 27.12
C PHE A 250 -27.08 -7.75 28.31
N CYS A 251 -27.26 -6.69 29.09
CA CYS A 251 -27.00 -6.78 30.52
C CYS A 251 -28.37 -6.97 31.17
N PRO A 252 -28.77 -8.21 31.51
CA PRO A 252 -29.95 -8.40 32.33
C PRO A 252 -29.72 -7.64 33.63
N GLN A 253 -30.67 -6.77 34.01
CA GLN A 253 -30.57 -5.91 35.19
C GLN A 253 -30.36 -6.65 36.53
N HIS A 254 -30.29 -8.00 36.51
CA HIS A 254 -30.14 -8.85 37.69
C HIS A 254 -28.74 -9.45 37.89
N GLU A 255 -27.78 -9.26 36.97
CA GLU A 255 -26.38 -9.67 37.21
C GLU A 255 -25.58 -8.51 37.84
N ARG A 256 -26.03 -8.08 39.02
CA ARG A 256 -25.12 -7.57 40.06
C ARG A 256 -24.91 -8.72 41.04
N LEU A 257 -23.93 -9.57 40.78
CA LEU A 257 -23.51 -10.57 41.76
C LEU A 257 -21.99 -10.56 41.90
N MET A 258 -21.61 -9.99 43.06
CA MET A 258 -20.35 -10.00 43.81
C MET A 258 -19.16 -9.20 43.25
#